data_AF-A0A7K3ZQ82-F1
#
_entry.id   AF-A0A7K3ZQ82-F1
#
_cell.length_a   1.000
_cell.length_b   1.000
_cell.length_c   1.000
_cell.angle_alpha   90.00
_cell.angle_beta   90.00
_cell.angle_gamma   90.00
#
_symmetry.space_group_name_H-M   'P 1'
#
loop_
_entity.id
_entity.type
_entity.pdbx_description
1 polymer ?
#
loop_
_entity_poly.entity_id
_entity_poly.type
_entity_poly.pdbx_seq_one_letter_code
_entity_poly.pdbx_strand_id
1 'polypeptide(L)' 'MSNMSIVGLDLAGVETRPTGFCVLQGMITKTCNLYSDQEIIEKTVQAHPKVILIDAPLSLPPERKSL' A
#
# COMPACT_ATOMS: atom_id res chain seq x y z
N MET A 1 -9.47 -20.32 -13.87
CA MET A 1 -9.49 -18.84 -13.77
C MET A 1 -8.35 -18.46 -12.84
N SER A 2 -7.44 -17.58 -13.25
CA SER A 2 -6.41 -17.06 -12.32
C SER A 2 -7.11 -16.22 -11.25
N ASN A 3 -6.94 -16.55 -9.98
CA ASN A 3 -7.47 -15.71 -8.89
C ASN A 3 -6.91 -14.29 -9.04
N MET A 4 -7.79 -13.31 -9.17
CA MET A 4 -7.41 -11.91 -9.23
C MET A 4 -6.78 -11.50 -7.89
N SER A 5 -5.62 -10.87 -7.97
CA SER A 5 -4.94 -10.24 -6.83
C SER A 5 -5.28 -8.76 -6.81
N ILE A 6 -5.66 -8.24 -5.65
CA ILE A 6 -5.94 -6.82 -5.41
C ILE A 6 -5.08 -6.37 -4.24
N VAL A 7 -4.49 -5.18 -4.35
CA VAL A 7 -3.74 -4.55 -3.26
C VAL A 7 -4.53 -3.36 -2.70
N GLY A 8 -4.57 -3.24 -1.39
CA GLY A 8 -5.03 -2.05 -0.67
C GLY A 8 -3.87 -1.44 0.12
N LEU A 9 -3.75 -0.12 0.03
CA LEU A 9 -2.75 0.70 0.72
C LEU A 9 -3.45 1.79 1.53
N ASP A 10 -3.12 1.89 2.81
CA ASP A 10 -3.44 3.03 3.69
C ASP A 10 -2.13 3.74 4.02
N LEU A 11 -1.77 4.74 3.21
CA LEU A 11 -0.48 5.40 3.24
C LEU A 11 -0.37 6.35 4.43
N ALA A 12 0.73 6.27 5.19
CA ALA A 12 0.97 7.21 6.28
C ALA A 12 1.60 8.55 5.83
N GLY A 13 2.15 8.61 4.62
CA GLY A 13 2.80 9.80 4.05
C GLY A 13 4.17 10.16 4.65
N VAL A 14 4.65 9.42 5.67
CA VAL A 14 5.98 9.52 6.27
C VAL A 14 6.45 8.13 6.70
N GLU A 15 7.74 7.82 6.50
CA GLU A 15 8.29 6.48 6.81
C GLU A 15 8.35 6.17 8.31
N THR A 16 8.26 7.18 9.18
CA THR A 16 8.24 6.99 10.64
C THR A 16 6.92 6.43 11.16
N ARG A 17 5.89 6.35 10.30
CA ARG A 17 4.58 5.82 10.61
C ARG A 17 4.26 4.64 9.69
N PRO A 18 3.56 3.60 10.21
CA PRO A 18 3.26 2.43 9.41
C PRO A 18 2.20 2.75 8.34
N THR A 19 2.48 2.33 7.11
CA THR A 19 1.50 2.18 6.04
C THR A 19 0.80 0.83 6.19
N GLY A 20 -0.54 0.82 6.16
CA GLY A 20 -1.32 -0.41 6.11
C GLY A 20 -1.26 -1.04 4.72
N PHE A 21 -0.91 -2.33 4.64
CA PHE A 21 -0.86 -3.08 3.39
C PHE A 21 -1.77 -4.31 3.46
N CYS A 22 -2.58 -4.51 2.41
CA CYS A 22 -3.44 -5.67 2.25
C CYS A 22 -3.29 -6.26 0.85
N VAL A 23 -3.21 -7.59 0.76
CA VAL A 23 -3.36 -8.36 -0.48
C VAL A 23 -4.60 -9.23 -0.36
N LEU A 24 -5.55 -9.05 -1.27
CA LEU A 24 -6.73 -9.89 -1.44
C LEU A 24 -6.55 -10.79 -2.66
N GLN A 25 -6.58 -12.10 -2.43
CA GLN A 25 -6.53 -13.13 -3.48
C GLN A 25 -7.77 -14.02 -3.39
N GLY A 26 -8.74 -13.79 -4.28
CA GLY A 26 -10.06 -14.42 -4.16
C GLY A 26 -10.80 -13.92 -2.91
N MET A 27 -10.95 -14.77 -1.90
CA MET A 27 -11.58 -14.43 -0.61
C MET A 27 -10.59 -14.45 0.57
N ILE A 28 -9.29 -14.60 0.30
CA ILE A 28 -8.25 -14.65 1.32
C ILE A 28 -7.50 -13.33 1.35
N THR A 29 -7.43 -12.73 2.53
CA THR A 29 -6.67 -11.51 2.79
C THR A 29 -5.41 -11.81 3.59
N LYS A 30 -4.30 -11.19 3.21
CA LYS A 30 -3.09 -11.11 4.03
C LYS A 30 -2.76 -9.65 4.25
N THR A 31 -2.41 -9.29 5.48
CA THR A 31 -2.12 -7.91 5.86
C THR A 31 -0.78 -7.81 6.57
N CYS A 32 -0.11 -6.67 6.42
CA CYS A 32 1.07 -6.31 7.21
C CYS A 32 1.24 -4.79 7.23
N ASN A 33 2.16 -4.30 8.06
CA ASN A 33 2.58 -2.92 8.03
C ASN A 33 3.87 -2.81 7.21
N LEU A 34 3.98 -1.74 6.43
CA LEU A 34 5.18 -1.36 5.67
C LEU A 34 5.56 0.08 6.03
N TYR A 35 6.81 0.48 5.83
CA TYR A 35 7.28 1.79 6.25
C TYR A 35 7.85 2.60 5.08
N SER A 36 8.81 2.03 4.36
CA SER A 36 9.48 2.74 3.26
C SER A 36 8.76 2.59 1.92
N ASP A 37 8.95 3.56 1.03
CA ASP A 37 8.44 3.48 -0.35
C ASP A 37 8.95 2.22 -1.07
N GLN A 38 10.21 1.84 -0.82
CA GLN A 38 10.81 0.65 -1.41
C GLN A 38 10.08 -0.63 -0.98
N GLU A 39 9.79 -0.78 0.32
CA GLU A 39 9.02 -1.93 0.83
C GLU A 39 7.61 -1.99 0.22
N ILE A 40 6.94 -0.83 0.14
CA ILE A 40 5.59 -0.72 -0.45
C ILE A 40 5.61 -1.17 -1.91
N ILE A 41 6.57 -0.66 -2.70
CA ILE A 41 6.70 -1.00 -4.12
C ILE A 41 7.03 -2.50 -4.29
N GLU A 42 8.02 -3.01 -3.57
CA GLU A 42 8.44 -4.42 -3.68
C GLU A 42 7.30 -5.39 -3.33
N LYS A 43 6.61 -5.16 -2.20
CA LYS A 43 5.48 -6.00 -1.78
C LYS A 43 4.31 -5.92 -2.76
N THR A 44 4.03 -4.73 -3.28
CA THR A 44 2.96 -4.53 -4.26
C THR A 44 3.28 -5.27 -5.56
N VAL A 45 4.51 -5.15 -6.09
CA VAL A 45 4.93 -5.86 -7.31
C VAL A 45 4.91 -7.38 -7.11
N GLN A 46 5.42 -7.89 -5.97
CA GLN A 46 5.38 -9.32 -5.64
C GLN A 46 3.96 -9.88 -5.60
N ALA A 47 2.96 -9.08 -5.22
CA ALA A 47 1.56 -9.49 -5.18
C ALA A 47 0.91 -9.61 -6.57
N HIS A 48 1.56 -9.14 -7.64
CA HIS A 48 1.03 -9.12 -9.01
C HIS A 48 -0.44 -8.64 -9.11
N PRO A 49 -0.79 -7.48 -8.53
CA PRO A 49 -2.17 -7.02 -8.47
C PRO A 49 -2.68 -6.61 -9.86
N LYS A 50 -3.98 -6.83 -10.09
CA LYS A 50 -4.69 -6.21 -11.21
C LYS A 50 -5.19 -4.80 -10.89
N VAL A 51 -5.44 -4.52 -9.61
CA VAL A 51 -5.95 -3.24 -9.11
C VAL A 51 -5.23 -2.92 -7.80
N ILE A 52 -4.84 -1.66 -7.66
CA ILE A 52 -4.26 -1.11 -6.44
C ILE A 52 -5.19 0.00 -5.97
N LEU A 53 -5.69 -0.12 -4.74
CA LEU A 53 -6.49 0.89 -4.06
C LEU A 53 -5.55 1.65 -3.11
N ILE A 54 -5.52 2.97 -3.22
CA ILE A 54 -4.63 3.82 -2.41
C ILE A 54 -5.50 4.81 -1.65
N ASP A 55 -5.51 4.68 -0.33
CA ASP A 55 -5.91 5.72 0.60
C ASP A 55 -4.65 6.46 1.06
N ALA A 56 -4.66 7.78 0.97
CA ALA A 56 -3.52 8.62 1.30
C ALA A 56 -4.00 9.90 1.98
N PRO A 57 -3.24 10.44 2.94
CA PRO A 57 -3.56 11.73 3.54
C PRO A 57 -3.61 12.81 2.46
N LEU A 58 -4.70 13.59 2.47
CA LEU A 58 -4.84 14.76 1.59
C LEU A 58 -3.92 15.92 2.02
N SER A 59 -3.40 15.86 3.24
CA SER A 59 -2.50 16.85 3.82
C SER A 59 -1.05 16.48 3.56
N LEU A 60 -0.24 17.48 3.20
CA LEU A 60 1.20 17.31 3.10
C LEU A 60 1.80 16.96 4.48
N PRO A 61 2.75 16.02 4.54
CA PRO A 61 3.48 15.78 5.77
C PRO A 61 4.27 17.05 6.19
N PRO A 62 4.59 17.18 7.48
CA PRO A 62 5.36 18.31 7.99
C PRO A 62 6.60 18.56 7.13
N GLU A 63 6.91 19.82 6.86
CA GLU A 63 8.08 20.27 6.07
C GLU A 63 7.99 20.06 4.55
N ARG A 64 6.97 19.35 4.03
CA ARG A 64 6.76 19.22 2.59
C ARG A 64 6.01 20.45 2.04
N LYS A 65 6.63 21.16 1.08
CA LYS A 65 6.12 22.42 0.52
C LYS A 65 5.19 22.26 -0.70
N SER A 66 5.20 21.09 -1.33
CA SER A 66 4.35 20.78 -2.48
C SER A 66 4.02 19.29 -2.53
N LEU A 67 2.95 18.95 -3.25
CA LEU A 67 2.72 17.58 -3.72
C LEU A 67 3.90 17.14 -4.60
#